data_AF-A0A812XT00-F1
#
_entry.id   AF-A0A812XT00-F1
#
_cell.length_a   1.000
_cell.length_b   1.000
_cell.length_c   1.000
_cell.angle_alpha   90.00
_cell.angle_beta   90.00
_cell.angle_gamma   90.00
#
_symmetry.space_group_name_H-M   'P 1'
#
loop_
_entity.id
_entity.type
_entity.pdbx_description
1 polymer ?
#
loop_
_entity_poly.entity_id
_entity_poly.type
_entity_poly.pdbx_seq_one_letter_code
_entity_poly.pdbx_strand_id
1 'polypeptide(L)'
;WSAMVNQVNDYIKSLNWGTKTDLRSKNIKYYNSFATFKDAHTISLDNGKGKKEEVSAKYILIACGGRPAYGDVPGVKDPTC
;
A
#
# COMPACT_ATOMS: atom_id res chain seq x y z
N TRP A 1 -19.25 -15.11 13.95
CA TRP A 1 -18.70 -13.96 13.22
C TRP A 1 -17.29 -13.58 13.70
N SER A 2 -17.12 -13.12 14.95
CA SER A 2 -15.82 -12.70 15.50
C SER A 2 -14.70 -13.74 15.35
N ALA A 3 -14.96 -15.00 15.72
CA ALA A 3 -13.99 -16.09 15.58
C ALA A 3 -13.51 -16.29 14.13
N MET A 4 -14.43 -16.20 13.16
CA MET A 4 -14.12 -16.32 11.74
C MET A 4 -13.28 -15.13 11.25
N VAL A 5 -13.69 -13.90 11.59
CA VAL A 5 -12.96 -12.68 11.22
C VAL A 5 -11.54 -12.72 11.78
N ASN A 6 -11.36 -13.19 13.01
CA ASN A 6 -10.04 -13.34 13.61
C ASN A 6 -9.17 -14.33 12.83
N GLN A 7 -9.68 -15.54 12.56
CA GLN A 7 -8.92 -16.55 11.81
C GLN A 7 -8.55 -16.08 10.39
N VAL A 8 -9.48 -15.42 9.68
CA VAL A 8 -9.21 -14.84 8.36
C VAL A 8 -8.13 -13.77 8.44
N ASN A 9 -8.23 -12.84 9.40
CA ASN A 9 -7.23 -11.79 9.57
C ASN A 9 -5.86 -12.35 9.94
N ASP A 10 -5.79 -13.39 10.76
CA ASP A 10 -4.52 -14.00 11.15
C ASP A 10 -3.84 -14.71 9.98
N TYR A 11 -4.63 -15.37 9.12
CA TYR A 11 -4.11 -15.91 7.85
C TYR A 11 -3.62 -14.80 6.90
N ILE A 12 -4.36 -13.70 6.76
CA ILE A 12 -3.92 -12.54 5.95
C ILE A 12 -2.60 -11.97 6.48
N LYS A 13 -2.43 -11.88 7.81
CA LYS A 13 -1.17 -11.42 8.42
C LYS A 13 0.00 -12.34 8.09
N SER A 14 -0.20 -13.66 8.10
CA SER A 14 0.85 -14.62 7.79
C SER A 14 1.30 -14.50 6.32
N LEU A 15 0.35 -14.33 5.39
CA LEU A 15 0.65 -14.08 3.98
C LEU A 15 1.44 -12.78 3.78
N ASN A 16 0.99 -11.68 4.40
CA ASN A 16 1.68 -10.39 4.32
C ASN A 16 3.13 -10.46 4.84
N TRP A 17 3.37 -11.26 5.88
CA TRP A 17 4.71 -11.49 6.39
C TRP A 17 5.55 -12.32 5.40
N GLY A 18 4.99 -13.40 4.86
CA GLY A 18 5.65 -14.24 3.86
C GLY A 18 6.12 -13.44 2.64
N THR A 19 5.25 -12.60 2.07
CA THR A 19 5.61 -11.75 0.92
C THR A 19 6.75 -10.79 1.24
N LYS A 20 6.78 -10.19 2.44
CA LYS A 20 7.88 -9.30 2.85
C LYS A 20 9.20 -10.06 2.98
N THR A 21 9.15 -11.28 3.55
CA THR A 21 10.32 -12.16 3.67
C THR A 21 10.85 -12.57 2.29
N ASP A 22 9.98 -12.88 1.34
CA ASP A 22 10.36 -13.24 -0.03
C ASP A 22 11.00 -12.10 -0.81
N LEU A 23 10.50 -10.87 -0.65
CA LEU A 23 11.13 -9.69 -1.24
C LEU A 23 12.55 -9.49 -0.68
N ARG A 24 12.70 -9.68 0.64
CA ARG A 24 14.00 -9.57 1.31
C ARG A 24 14.99 -10.65 0.87
N SER A 25 14.55 -11.90 0.74
CA SER A 25 15.43 -13.00 0.28
C SER A 25 15.92 -12.80 -1.15
N LYS A 26 15.14 -12.11 -1.98
CA LYS A 26 15.50 -11.72 -3.35
C LYS A 26 16.27 -10.40 -3.44
N ASN A 27 16.69 -9.82 -2.31
CA ASN A 27 17.37 -8.53 -2.23
C ASN A 27 16.58 -7.36 -2.87
N ILE A 28 15.25 -7.45 -2.88
CA ILE A 28 14.37 -6.38 -3.35
C ILE A 28 14.14 -5.40 -2.20
N LYS A 29 14.48 -4.12 -2.42
CA LYS A 29 14.24 -3.07 -1.43
C LYS A 29 12.76 -2.73 -1.36
N TYR A 30 12.13 -3.01 -0.22
CA TYR A 30 10.73 -2.70 0.06
C TYR A 30 10.59 -1.34 0.76
N TYR A 31 9.71 -0.49 0.24
CA TYR A 31 9.36 0.79 0.83
C TYR A 31 7.88 0.80 1.23
N ASN A 32 7.60 0.93 2.52
CA ASN A 32 6.23 1.08 3.02
C ASN A 32 5.80 2.56 3.02
N SER A 33 5.73 3.14 1.83
CA SER A 33 5.48 4.57 1.64
C SER A 33 4.53 4.78 0.46
N PHE A 34 3.77 5.87 0.51
CA PHE A 34 2.99 6.33 -0.63
C PHE A 34 3.92 7.04 -1.63
N ALA A 35 3.96 6.54 -2.87
CA ALA A 35 4.81 7.08 -3.92
C ALA A 35 4.06 8.11 -4.77
N THR A 36 4.72 9.22 -5.10
CA THR A 36 4.20 10.22 -6.04
C THR A 36 5.31 10.66 -6.97
N PHE A 37 5.02 10.76 -8.27
CA PHE A 37 5.98 11.27 -9.24
C PHE A 37 6.28 12.74 -8.97
N LYS A 38 7.57 13.06 -8.83
CA LYS A 38 8.05 14.44 -8.80
C LYS A 38 8.45 14.89 -10.21
N ASP A 39 9.01 13.97 -10.98
CA ASP A 39 9.34 14.14 -12.39
C ASP A 39 9.31 12.76 -13.09
N ALA A 40 9.78 12.66 -14.35
CA ALA A 40 9.74 11.44 -15.15
C ALA A 40 10.56 10.26 -14.57
N HIS A 41 11.58 10.54 -13.77
CA HIS A 41 12.51 9.53 -13.24
C HIS A 41 12.70 9.57 -11.73
N THR A 42 12.04 10.50 -11.04
CA THR A 42 12.13 10.68 -9.59
C THR A 42 10.76 10.54 -8.93
N ILE A 43 10.71 9.68 -7.92
CA ILE A 43 9.53 9.48 -7.06
C ILE A 43 9.81 9.97 -5.64
N SER A 44 8.83 10.67 -5.07
CA SER A 44 8.80 11.03 -3.66
C SER A 44 8.03 9.97 -2.88
N LEU A 45 8.63 9.50 -1.80
CA LEU A 45 8.09 8.47 -0.91
C LEU A 45 7.69 9.12 0.41
N ASP A 46 6.40 9.11 0.72
CA ASP A 46 5.84 9.63 1.97
C ASP A 46 5.38 8.47 2.87
N ASN A 47 5.96 8.35 4.07
CA ASN A 47 5.60 7.32 5.04
C ASN A 47 4.58 7.80 6.09
N GLY A 48 4.01 9.01 5.93
CA GLY A 48 3.08 9.64 6.85
C GLY A 48 3.72 10.17 8.14
N LYS A 49 5.04 10.07 8.30
CA LYS A 49 5.79 10.56 9.47
C LYS A 49 6.45 11.93 9.21
N GLY A 50 6.02 12.63 8.16
CA GLY A 50 6.44 13.99 7.83
C GLY A 50 7.72 14.12 7.02
N LYS A 51 8.63 13.13 7.04
CA LYS A 51 9.83 13.14 6.19
C LYS A 51 9.59 12.37 4.89
N LYS A 52 9.82 13.04 3.77
CA LYS A 52 9.79 12.45 2.43
C LYS A 52 11.19 12.00 2.01
N GLU A 53 11.28 10.80 1.43
CA GLU A 53 12.49 10.28 0.77
C GLU A 53 12.32 10.44 -0.75
N GLU A 54 13.40 10.70 -1.48
CA GLU A 54 13.38 10.75 -2.95
C GLU A 54 14.20 9.59 -3.50
N VAL A 55 13.65 8.90 -4.49
CA VAL A 55 14.30 7.78 -5.17
C VAL A 55 14.21 8.01 -6.67
N SER A 56 15.32 7.80 -7.38
CA SER A 56 15.37 7.85 -8.84
C SER A 56 15.46 6.46 -9.45
N ALA A 57 14.82 6.28 -10.61
CA ALA A 57 14.82 5.01 -11.34
C ALA A 57 14.79 5.25 -12.86
N LYS A 58 15.51 4.39 -13.60
CA LYS A 58 15.54 4.44 -15.07
C LYS A 58 14.21 4.02 -15.69
N TYR A 59 13.59 2.98 -15.13
CA TYR A 59 12.31 2.44 -15.58
C TYR A 59 11.35 2.37 -14.40
N ILE A 60 10.10 2.75 -14.62
CA ILE A 60 9.07 2.81 -13.58
C ILE A 60 7.83 2.06 -14.08
N LEU A 61 7.37 1.09 -13.29
CA LEU A 61 6.14 0.34 -13.54
C LEU A 61 5.07 0.82 -12.56
N ILE A 62 3.93 1.27 -13.08
CA ILE A 62 2.78 1.70 -12.27
C ILE A 62 1.86 0.48 -12.05
N ALA A 63 1.75 0.04 -10.80
CA ALA A 63 0.94 -1.12 -10.39
C ALA A 63 0.05 -0.80 -9.18
N CYS A 64 -0.55 0.40 -9.14
CA CYS A 64 -1.30 0.90 -7.98
C CYS A 64 -2.67 0.24 -7.75
N GLY A 65 -3.20 -0.51 -8.73
CA GLY A 65 -4.53 -1.11 -8.68
C GLY A 65 -5.66 -0.08 -8.64
N GLY A 66 -6.86 -0.50 -8.20
CA GLY A 66 -8.04 0.33 -8.03
C GLY A 66 -8.55 0.36 -6.59
N ARG A 67 -9.50 1.25 -6.31
CA ARG A 67 -10.22 1.34 -5.03
C ARG A 67 -11.73 1.37 -5.29
N PRO A 68 -12.57 0.94 -4.34
CA PRO A 68 -14.02 1.04 -4.47
C PRO A 68 -14.44 2.48 -4.82
N ALA A 69 -15.24 2.62 -5.87
CA ALA A 69 -15.83 3.89 -6.25
C ALA A 69 -17.16 4.06 -5.52
N TYR A 70 -17.27 5.15 -4.76
CA TYR A 70 -18.50 5.52 -4.09
C TYR A 70 -19.30 6.46 -4.99
N GLY A 71 -20.61 6.23 -5.08
CA GLY A 71 -21.51 7.12 -5.80
C GLY A 71 -21.79 8.42 -5.05
N ASP A 72 -22.33 9.40 -5.76
CA ASP A 72 -22.69 10.72 -5.21
C ASP A 72 -24.09 10.69 -4.59
N VAL A 73 -24.30 9.82 -3.59
CA VAL A 73 -25.52 9.85 -2.77
C VAL A 73 -25.20 10.26 -1.33
N PRO A 74 -26.09 11.01 -0.65
CA PRO A 74 -25.87 11.41 0.73
C PRO A 74 -25.63 10.21 1.67
N GLY A 75 -24.64 10.31 2.56
CA GLY A 75 -24.33 9.29 3.57
C GLY A 75 -23.24 8.27 3.20
N VAL A 76 -22.83 8.17 1.93
CA VAL A 76 -21.95 7.07 1.46
C VAL A 76 -20.54 7.08 2.03
N LYS A 77 -20.04 8.24 2.46
CA LYS A 77 -18.68 8.39 2.99
C LYS A 77 -18.64 8.36 4.52
N ASP A 78 -19.78 8.20 5.19
CA ASP A 78 -19.86 8.18 6.64
C ASP A 78 -19.62 6.74 7.16
N PRO A 79 -18.58 6.47 7.96
CA PRO A 79 -18.36 5.15 8.54
C PRO A 79 -19.35 4.80 9.68
N THR A 80 -20.31 5.67 9.99
CA THR A 80 -21.29 5.47 11.08
C THR A 80 -22.66 4.95 10.64
N CYS A 81 -22.88 4.70 9.35
CA CYS A 81 -24.04 3.96 8.84
C CYS A 81 -23.77 2.46 8.65
#